data_AF-A0A7W9BBI4-F1
#
_entry.id   AF-A0A7W9BBI4-F1
#
_cell.length_a   1.000
_cell.length_b   1.000
_cell.length_c   1.000
_cell.angle_alpha   90.00
_cell.angle_beta   90.00
_cell.angle_gamma   90.00
#
_symmetry.space_group_name_H-M   'P 1'
#
loop_
_entity.id
_entity.type
_entity.pdbx_description
1 polymer ?
#
loop_
_entity_poly.entity_id
_entity_poly.type
_entity_poly.pdbx_seq_one_letter_code
_entity_poly.pdbx_strand_id
1 'polypeptide(L)'
;MADHSWLSAYGEPYDPRPAVEAWRTGRAAEASFELWEQLYHQGTVNSASYAAVGEIVRLMKDQDAPDWNAYALVASIEDGRLAKGSPPIPSELEQDYERAWTAILPMALRDLGQAQDELLVRGTLAVIAHAKGQHTLAAIALCTEDERVEMLGG
;
A
#
# COMPACT_ATOMS: atom_id res chain seq x y z
N MET A 1 -17.42 3.19 22.23
CA MET A 1 -16.75 3.13 20.91
C MET A 1 -15.81 4.31 20.89
N ALA A 2 -14.50 4.07 20.84
CA ALA A 2 -13.56 5.17 20.86
C ALA A 2 -13.63 5.90 19.51
N ASP A 3 -14.08 7.15 19.56
CA ASP A 3 -14.13 8.11 18.46
C ASP A 3 -12.70 8.53 18.09
N HIS A 4 -11.95 7.62 17.49
CA HIS A 4 -10.67 7.95 16.88
C HIS A 4 -10.91 8.09 15.39
N SER A 5 -11.17 9.33 14.99
CA SER A 5 -11.09 9.72 13.59
C SER A 5 -9.64 9.54 13.13
N TRP A 6 -9.37 8.49 12.35
CA TRP A 6 -8.15 8.45 11.56
C TRP A 6 -8.13 9.63 10.57
N LEU A 7 -6.93 10.00 10.13
CA LEU A 7 -6.70 11.13 9.25
C LEU A 7 -6.22 10.65 7.88
N SER A 8 -6.74 11.24 6.82
CA SER A 8 -6.27 11.08 5.45
C SER A 8 -4.87 11.70 5.26
N ALA A 9 -4.29 11.50 4.09
CA ALA A 9 -3.06 12.17 3.66
C ALA A 9 -3.18 13.71 3.69
N TYR A 10 -4.39 14.26 3.61
CA TYR A 10 -4.65 15.70 3.75
C TYR A 10 -4.81 16.17 5.21
N GLY A 11 -4.79 15.24 6.18
CA GLY A 11 -5.02 15.55 7.59
C GLY A 11 -6.50 15.71 7.96
N GLU A 12 -7.41 15.20 7.12
CA GLU A 12 -8.86 15.27 7.34
C GLU A 12 -9.40 13.93 7.87
N PRO A 13 -10.48 13.93 8.69
CA PRO A 13 -11.16 12.71 9.10
C PRO A 13 -11.48 11.76 7.94
N TYR A 14 -10.95 10.54 7.98
CA TYR A 14 -11.21 9.53 6.94
C TYR A 14 -11.20 8.11 7.50
N ASP A 15 -12.22 7.32 7.13
CA ASP A 15 -12.29 5.89 7.38
C ASP A 15 -12.15 5.13 6.05
N PRO A 16 -11.07 4.35 5.84
CA PRO A 16 -10.83 3.64 4.60
C PRO A 16 -11.72 2.40 4.42
N ARG A 17 -12.35 1.89 5.48
CA ARG A 17 -13.05 0.59 5.45
C ARG A 17 -14.21 0.54 4.45
N PRO A 18 -15.06 1.58 4.31
CA PRO A 18 -16.11 1.57 3.29
C PRO A 18 -15.56 1.48 1.86
N ALA A 19 -14.45 2.17 1.57
CA ALA A 19 -13.82 2.10 0.26
C ALA A 19 -13.14 0.74 0.02
N VAL A 20 -12.46 0.17 1.02
CA VAL A 20 -11.91 -1.20 0.91
C VAL A 20 -13.01 -2.24 0.67
N GLU A 21 -14.17 -2.10 1.32
CA GLU A 21 -15.32 -2.99 1.08
C GLU A 21 -15.95 -2.77 -0.30
N ALA A 22 -16.00 -1.53 -0.78
CA ALA A 22 -16.39 -1.23 -2.16
C ALA A 22 -15.47 -1.90 -3.18
N TRP A 23 -14.16 -1.92 -2.91
CA TRP A 23 -13.18 -2.64 -3.72
C TRP A 23 -13.49 -4.14 -3.74
N ARG A 24 -13.73 -4.74 -2.57
CA ARG A 24 -14.09 -6.16 -2.41
C ARG A 24 -15.32 -6.55 -3.22
N THR A 25 -16.34 -5.71 -3.22
CA THR A 25 -17.66 -5.99 -3.80
C THR A 25 -17.77 -5.70 -5.30
N GLY A 26 -16.64 -5.46 -5.98
CA GLY A 26 -16.57 -5.31 -7.43
C GLY A 26 -16.55 -3.86 -7.94
N ARG A 27 -16.41 -2.86 -7.06
CA ARG A 27 -16.21 -1.44 -7.43
C ARG A 27 -14.73 -1.03 -7.33
N ALA A 28 -13.83 -1.92 -7.70
CA ALA A 28 -12.38 -1.76 -7.55
C ALA A 28 -11.82 -0.46 -8.15
N ALA A 29 -12.27 -0.04 -9.33
CA ALA A 29 -11.74 1.15 -9.99
C ALA A 29 -12.02 2.44 -9.21
N GLU A 30 -13.28 2.69 -8.84
CA GLU A 30 -13.68 3.87 -8.06
C GLU A 30 -13.08 3.83 -6.65
N ALA A 31 -13.15 2.66 -5.99
CA ALA A 31 -12.66 2.48 -4.63
C ALA A 31 -11.15 2.68 -4.52
N SER A 32 -10.38 2.10 -5.44
CA SER A 32 -8.93 2.25 -5.45
C SER A 32 -8.53 3.69 -5.75
N PHE A 33 -9.23 4.37 -6.66
CA PHE A 33 -8.98 5.80 -6.93
C PHE A 33 -9.19 6.65 -5.66
N GLU A 34 -10.31 6.47 -4.96
CA GLU A 34 -10.58 7.16 -3.68
C GLU A 34 -9.48 6.88 -2.66
N LEU A 35 -9.08 5.61 -2.50
CA LEU A 35 -8.05 5.22 -1.55
C LEU A 35 -6.69 5.81 -1.90
N TRP A 36 -6.31 5.89 -3.18
CA TRP A 36 -5.10 6.60 -3.59
C TRP A 36 -5.17 8.06 -3.19
N GLU A 37 -6.25 8.77 -3.52
CA GLU A 37 -6.40 10.18 -3.17
C GLU A 37 -6.34 10.42 -1.66
N GLN A 38 -7.01 9.59 -0.87
CA GLN A 38 -7.16 9.79 0.56
C GLN A 38 -6.00 9.25 1.39
N LEU A 39 -5.31 8.20 0.93
CA LEU A 39 -4.29 7.52 1.75
C LEU A 39 -2.86 7.84 1.34
N TYR A 40 -2.64 8.28 0.11
CA TYR A 40 -1.30 8.61 -0.39
C TYR A 40 -1.36 9.77 -1.38
N HIS A 41 -1.06 10.98 -0.89
CA HIS A 41 -1.05 12.17 -1.74
C HIS A 41 0.34 12.77 -1.84
N GLN A 42 0.97 12.63 -3.00
CA GLN A 42 2.31 13.17 -3.30
C GLN A 42 3.37 12.79 -2.23
N GLY A 43 3.35 11.53 -1.77
CA GLY A 43 4.27 11.05 -0.73
C GLY A 43 3.78 11.27 0.71
N THR A 44 2.67 11.99 0.90
CA THR A 44 2.09 12.25 2.23
C THR A 44 1.16 11.12 2.64
N VAL A 45 1.28 10.69 3.91
CA VAL A 45 0.46 9.66 4.55
C VAL A 45 0.08 10.10 5.96
N ASN A 46 -0.94 9.47 6.54
CA ASN A 46 -1.34 9.70 7.93
C ASN A 46 -2.01 8.46 8.53
N SER A 47 -2.65 8.57 9.70
CA SER A 47 -3.17 7.42 10.45
C SER A 47 -4.17 6.55 9.68
N ALA A 48 -4.97 7.10 8.78
CA ALA A 48 -5.87 6.31 7.94
C ALA A 48 -5.10 5.46 6.92
N SER A 49 -3.98 5.95 6.41
CA SER A 49 -3.08 5.20 5.54
C SER A 49 -2.58 3.95 6.24
N TYR A 50 -2.17 4.07 7.50
CA TYR A 50 -1.67 2.93 8.28
C TYR A 50 -2.79 1.95 8.62
N ALA A 51 -3.97 2.44 8.99
CA ALA A 51 -5.12 1.60 9.25
C ALA A 51 -5.57 0.81 8.01
N ALA A 52 -5.49 1.42 6.83
CA ALA A 52 -5.89 0.81 5.57
C ALA A 52 -5.03 -0.39 5.18
N VAL A 53 -3.74 -0.42 5.51
CA VAL A 53 -2.84 -1.52 5.10
C VAL A 53 -3.35 -2.87 5.58
N GLY A 54 -3.81 -2.97 6.83
CA GLY A 54 -4.39 -4.21 7.35
C GLY A 54 -5.68 -4.63 6.62
N GLU A 55 -6.53 -3.66 6.27
CA GLU A 55 -7.78 -3.91 5.55
C GLU A 55 -7.54 -4.35 4.09
N ILE A 56 -6.60 -3.70 3.39
CA ILE A 56 -6.22 -4.03 2.02
C ILE A 56 -5.58 -5.42 1.99
N VAL A 57 -4.72 -5.78 2.93
CA VAL A 57 -4.13 -7.13 3.00
C VAL A 57 -5.21 -8.19 3.26
N ARG A 58 -6.22 -7.90 4.09
CA ARG A 58 -7.39 -8.78 4.25
C ARG A 58 -8.18 -8.93 2.96
N LEU A 59 -8.43 -7.84 2.24
CA LEU A 59 -9.06 -7.86 0.91
C LEU A 59 -8.31 -8.80 -0.03
N MET A 60 -6.99 -8.62 -0.17
CA MET A 60 -6.16 -9.40 -1.09
C MET A 60 -6.16 -10.90 -0.77
N LYS A 61 -6.30 -11.26 0.51
CA LYS A 61 -6.35 -12.67 0.93
C LYS A 61 -7.60 -13.40 0.43
N ASP A 62 -8.70 -12.67 0.27
CA ASP A 62 -10.00 -13.22 -0.10
C ASP A 62 -10.27 -13.12 -1.62
N GLN A 63 -9.35 -12.53 -2.39
CA GLN A 63 -9.44 -12.44 -3.85
C GLN A 63 -8.88 -13.68 -4.53
N ASP A 64 -9.53 -14.10 -5.62
CA ASP A 64 -9.10 -15.26 -6.43
C ASP A 64 -7.87 -14.96 -7.31
N ALA A 65 -7.64 -13.69 -7.63
CA ALA A 65 -6.57 -13.23 -8.50
C ALA A 65 -5.77 -12.10 -7.83
N PRO A 66 -4.45 -12.02 -8.08
CA PRO A 66 -3.63 -10.96 -7.54
C PRO A 66 -4.03 -9.59 -8.11
N ASP A 67 -4.07 -8.58 -7.24
CA ASP A 67 -4.40 -7.20 -7.59
C ASP A 67 -3.13 -6.34 -7.49
N TRP A 68 -2.58 -5.96 -8.66
CA TRP A 68 -1.38 -5.12 -8.73
C TRP A 68 -1.57 -3.78 -8.01
N ASN A 69 -2.79 -3.23 -8.03
CA ASN A 69 -3.10 -1.91 -7.51
C ASN A 69 -3.11 -1.94 -5.97
N ALA A 70 -3.59 -3.03 -5.39
CA ALA A 70 -3.49 -3.26 -3.94
C ALA A 70 -2.02 -3.38 -3.48
N TYR A 71 -1.18 -4.13 -4.21
CA TYR A 71 0.25 -4.21 -3.91
C TYR A 71 0.95 -2.85 -4.01
N ALA A 72 0.69 -2.09 -5.09
CA ALA A 72 1.27 -0.78 -5.30
C ALA A 72 0.87 0.20 -4.19
N LEU A 73 -0.41 0.27 -3.81
CA LEU A 73 -0.90 1.15 -2.75
C LEU A 73 -0.28 0.82 -1.39
N VAL A 74 -0.20 -0.47 -1.03
CA VAL A 74 0.44 -0.89 0.24
C VAL A 74 1.92 -0.48 0.28
N ALA A 75 2.65 -0.70 -0.82
CA ALA A 75 4.05 -0.30 -0.91
C ALA A 75 4.22 1.24 -0.85
N SER A 76 3.39 2.01 -1.56
CA SER A 76 3.46 3.47 -1.53
C SER A 76 3.13 4.06 -0.17
N ILE A 77 2.21 3.46 0.59
CA ILE A 77 1.94 3.88 1.98
C ILE A 77 3.18 3.71 2.86
N GLU A 78 3.95 2.64 2.68
CA GLU A 78 5.18 2.39 3.44
C GLU A 78 6.32 3.31 3.01
N ASP A 79 6.47 3.60 1.72
CA ASP A 79 7.37 4.65 1.24
C ASP A 79 7.02 6.00 1.88
N GLY A 80 5.74 6.37 1.87
CA GLY A 80 5.24 7.57 2.53
C GLY A 80 5.51 7.56 4.03
N ARG A 81 5.33 6.43 4.72
CA ARG A 81 5.61 6.29 6.16
C ARG A 81 7.09 6.55 6.48
N LEU A 82 7.98 6.06 5.62
CA LEU A 82 9.43 6.18 5.78
C LEU A 82 9.95 7.55 5.39
N ALA A 83 9.15 8.36 4.68
CA ALA A 83 9.51 9.71 4.31
C ALA A 83 9.74 10.61 5.53
N LYS A 84 10.65 11.57 5.37
CA LYS A 84 11.00 12.50 6.44
C LYS A 84 9.80 13.38 6.80
N GLY A 85 9.40 13.36 8.06
CA GLY A 85 8.33 14.21 8.59
C GLY A 85 6.94 13.55 8.59
N SER A 86 6.83 12.31 8.11
CA SER A 86 5.60 11.55 8.22
C SER A 86 5.25 11.25 9.69
N PRO A 87 3.96 11.29 10.07
CA PRO A 87 3.55 10.99 11.43
C PRO A 87 3.87 9.52 11.76
N PRO A 88 4.22 9.18 13.02
CA PRO A 88 4.43 7.80 13.42
C PRO A 88 3.12 7.00 13.29
N ILE A 89 3.22 5.69 13.18
CA ILE A 89 2.05 4.81 13.29
C ILE A 89 1.46 5.00 14.70
N PRO A 90 0.15 5.26 14.85
CA PRO A 90 -0.50 5.26 16.15
C PRO A 90 -0.31 3.92 16.87
N SER A 91 -0.04 3.96 18.18
CA SER A 91 0.28 2.77 18.98
C SER A 91 -0.78 1.66 18.89
N GLU A 92 -2.04 2.02 18.72
CA GLU A 92 -3.17 1.12 18.57
C GLU A 92 -3.17 0.39 17.21
N LEU A 93 -2.46 0.90 16.20
CA LEU A 93 -2.35 0.32 14.86
C LEU A 93 -1.04 -0.45 14.66
N GLU A 94 -0.01 -0.26 15.49
CA GLU A 94 1.33 -0.86 15.31
C GLU A 94 1.25 -2.38 15.11
N GLN A 95 0.56 -3.09 16.00
CA GLN A 95 0.46 -4.55 15.92
C GLN A 95 -0.29 -5.01 14.66
N ASP A 96 -1.33 -4.30 14.25
CA ASP A 96 -2.07 -4.63 13.03
C ASP A 96 -1.24 -4.37 11.77
N TYR A 97 -0.48 -3.28 11.76
CA TYR A 97 0.41 -2.92 10.68
C TYR A 97 1.53 -3.97 10.50
N GLU A 98 2.18 -4.38 11.59
CA GLU A 98 3.22 -5.43 11.57
C GLU A 98 2.65 -6.79 11.10
N ARG A 99 1.45 -7.15 11.57
CA ARG A 99 0.75 -8.37 11.12
C ARG A 99 0.45 -8.33 9.63
N ALA A 100 0.04 -7.17 9.11
CA ALA A 100 -0.25 -6.99 7.69
C ALA A 100 1.01 -7.22 6.84
N TRP A 101 2.16 -6.66 7.23
CA TRP A 101 3.44 -6.89 6.54
C TRP A 101 3.91 -8.35 6.62
N THR A 102 3.70 -9.00 7.75
CA THR A 102 3.97 -10.44 7.90
C THR A 102 3.09 -11.28 6.97
N ALA A 103 1.83 -10.91 6.81
CA ALA A 103 0.85 -11.64 5.99
C ALA A 103 1.02 -11.39 4.49
N ILE A 104 1.34 -10.17 4.06
CA ILE A 104 1.44 -9.82 2.63
C ILE A 104 2.71 -10.39 1.98
N LEU A 105 3.80 -10.56 2.73
CA LEU A 105 5.06 -11.08 2.18
C LEU A 105 4.92 -12.45 1.47
N PRO A 106 4.35 -13.50 2.09
CA PRO A 106 4.17 -14.79 1.39
C PRO A 106 3.22 -14.69 0.18
N MET A 107 2.26 -13.76 0.20
CA MET A 107 1.37 -13.52 -0.94
C MET A 107 2.13 -12.89 -2.10
N ALA A 108 2.89 -11.84 -1.84
CA ALA A 108 3.71 -11.16 -2.84
C ALA A 108 4.73 -12.10 -3.49
N LEU A 109 5.39 -12.98 -2.71
CA LEU A 109 6.32 -13.97 -3.22
C LEU A 109 5.66 -14.99 -4.15
N ARG A 110 4.48 -15.49 -3.77
CA ARG A 110 3.70 -16.42 -4.60
C ARG A 110 3.28 -15.76 -5.90
N ASP A 111 2.74 -14.55 -5.81
CA ASP A 111 2.15 -13.85 -6.94
C ASP A 111 3.22 -13.35 -7.91
N LEU A 112 4.38 -12.88 -7.40
CA LEU A 112 5.55 -12.57 -8.23
C LEU A 112 6.00 -13.78 -9.06
N GLY A 113 5.95 -14.99 -8.48
CA GLY A 113 6.34 -16.21 -9.18
C GLY A 113 5.46 -16.56 -10.39
N GLN A 114 4.27 -15.97 -10.50
CA GLN A 114 3.32 -16.17 -11.61
C GLN A 114 3.12 -14.91 -12.46
N ALA A 115 3.59 -13.76 -12.00
CA ALA A 115 3.34 -12.46 -12.64
C ALA A 115 3.94 -12.41 -14.06
N GLN A 116 3.15 -11.88 -15.00
CA GLN A 116 3.59 -11.62 -16.37
C GLN A 116 3.40 -10.17 -16.80
N ASP A 117 2.49 -9.43 -16.15
CA ASP A 117 2.31 -8.01 -16.39
C ASP A 117 3.26 -7.17 -15.52
N GLU A 118 3.69 -6.05 -16.08
CA GLU A 118 4.70 -5.18 -15.47
C GLU A 118 4.23 -4.62 -14.11
N LEU A 119 2.96 -4.25 -14.00
CA LEU A 119 2.41 -3.60 -12.80
C LEU A 119 2.42 -4.56 -11.61
N LEU A 120 2.01 -5.82 -11.82
CA LEU A 120 2.05 -6.83 -10.77
C LEU A 120 3.49 -7.17 -10.37
N VAL A 121 4.42 -7.29 -11.33
CA VAL A 121 5.85 -7.51 -11.04
C VAL A 121 6.40 -6.38 -10.17
N ARG A 122 6.13 -5.13 -10.53
CA ARG A 122 6.60 -3.95 -9.79
C ARG A 122 6.02 -3.88 -8.38
N GLY A 123 4.70 -4.00 -8.25
CA GLY A 123 4.01 -3.93 -6.96
C GLY A 123 4.47 -5.04 -6.00
N THR A 124 4.57 -6.28 -6.48
CA THR A 124 5.02 -7.40 -5.65
C THR A 124 6.49 -7.28 -5.26
N LEU A 125 7.38 -6.85 -6.17
CA LEU A 125 8.79 -6.57 -5.85
C LEU A 125 8.93 -5.48 -4.80
N ALA A 126 8.16 -4.40 -4.90
CA ALA A 126 8.19 -3.31 -3.94
C ALA A 126 7.78 -3.79 -2.53
N VAL A 127 6.68 -4.54 -2.43
CA VAL A 127 6.25 -5.14 -1.16
C VAL A 127 7.30 -6.10 -0.60
N ILE A 128 7.88 -6.97 -1.42
CA ILE A 128 8.92 -7.90 -0.96
C ILE A 128 10.13 -7.13 -0.43
N ALA A 129 10.58 -6.09 -1.14
CA ALA A 129 11.71 -5.27 -0.74
C ALA A 129 11.44 -4.54 0.59
N HIS A 130 10.28 -3.89 0.76
CA HIS A 130 9.89 -3.29 2.05
C HIS A 130 9.85 -4.30 3.18
N ALA A 131 9.20 -5.45 2.99
CA ALA A 131 9.09 -6.50 3.98
C ALA A 131 10.45 -7.09 4.39
N LYS A 132 11.51 -6.88 3.58
CA LYS A 132 12.89 -7.29 3.86
C LYS A 132 13.79 -6.13 4.31
N GLY A 133 13.22 -4.96 4.59
CA GLY A 133 13.96 -3.76 5.00
C GLY A 133 14.78 -3.11 3.88
N GLN A 134 14.58 -3.50 2.63
CA GLN A 134 15.28 -2.96 1.45
C GLN A 134 14.47 -1.80 0.84
N HIS A 135 14.22 -0.76 1.63
CA HIS A 135 13.26 0.30 1.28
C HIS A 135 13.64 1.09 0.02
N THR A 136 14.92 1.41 -0.19
CA THR A 136 15.36 2.08 -1.44
C THR A 136 15.13 1.22 -2.67
N LEU A 137 15.28 -0.11 -2.56
CA LEU A 137 14.96 -1.02 -3.66
C LEU A 137 13.46 -1.04 -3.94
N ALA A 138 12.62 -0.94 -2.90
CA ALA A 138 11.19 -0.89 -3.05
C ALA A 138 10.72 0.37 -3.80
N ALA A 139 11.27 1.54 -3.43
CA ALA A 139 11.00 2.79 -4.13
C ALA A 139 11.37 2.71 -5.62
N ILE A 140 12.54 2.13 -5.95
CA ILE A 140 12.97 1.90 -7.34
C ILE A 140 12.01 0.93 -8.07
N ALA A 141 11.51 -0.10 -7.39
CA ALA A 141 10.56 -1.03 -7.99
C ALA A 141 9.21 -0.35 -8.30
N LEU A 142 8.80 0.65 -7.52
CA LEU A 142 7.58 1.42 -7.76
C LEU A 142 7.69 2.41 -8.91
N CYS A 143 8.90 2.88 -9.26
CA CYS A 143 9.10 3.74 -10.42
C CYS A 143 8.58 3.09 -11.70
N THR A 144 8.12 3.91 -12.65
CA THR A 144 7.85 3.53 -14.03
C THR A 144 9.14 3.16 -14.76
N GLU A 145 9.03 2.51 -15.92
CA GLU A 145 10.21 2.22 -16.72
C GLU A 145 10.95 3.48 -17.14
N ASP A 146 10.23 4.52 -17.57
CA ASP A 146 10.83 5.80 -17.95
C ASP A 146 11.60 6.45 -16.78
N GLU A 147 11.01 6.46 -15.58
CA GLU A 147 11.68 6.97 -14.37
C GLU A 147 12.94 6.15 -14.03
N ARG A 148 12.89 4.81 -14.17
CA ARG A 148 14.07 3.96 -13.93
C ARG A 148 15.18 4.22 -14.96
N VAL A 149 14.82 4.40 -16.23
CA VAL A 149 15.77 4.72 -17.30
C VAL A 149 16.42 6.08 -17.04
N GLU A 150 15.64 7.10 -16.65
CA GLU A 150 16.16 8.42 -16.28
C GLU A 150 17.15 8.32 -15.10
N MET A 151 16.82 7.54 -14.05
CA MET A 151 17.72 7.32 -12.90
C MET A 151 19.06 6.66 -13.30
N LEU A 152 19.08 5.85 -14.35
CA LEU A 152 20.28 5.17 -14.84
C LEU A 152 21.10 6.03 -15.83
N GLY A 153 20.69 7.27 -16.06
CA GLY A 153 21.37 8.19 -16.98
C GLY A 153 21.08 7.90 -18.45
N GLY A 154 19.89 7.34 -18.73
CA GLY A 154 19.33 7.20 -20.08
C GLY A 154 18.95 8.52 -20.73
#